data_AF-A0AA42ZCT4-F1
#
_entry.id   AF-A0AA42ZCT4-F1
#
_cell.length_a   1.000
_cell.length_b   1.000
_cell.length_c   1.000
_cell.angle_alpha   90.00
_cell.angle_beta   90.00
_cell.angle_gamma   90.00
#
_symmetry.space_group_name_H-M   'P 1'
#
loop_
_entity.id
_entity.type
_entity.pdbx_description
1 polymer ?
#
loop_
_entity_poly.entity_id
_entity_poly.type
_entity_poly.pdbx_seq_one_letter_code
_entity_poly.pdbx_strand_id
1 'polypeptide(L)'
;MLDAKFQRGFTDDKLADTKESRIRKDDVGFFLMSLSENTKVYFEDYYRFLGMVYSRCLEERASLDEKIAATAPDSVETLAYYRARGVIVDLVLQSVRRFYTDGSNLGVVMTPWCFGTVMLEKVEVYRDRLGKGEVRDANVPEFPYYVIQYIDEIYKATLLELFDFPEKAFRMRWQYSELLKKYSKILTNITNSLNSVLGMVRNYGS
;
A
#
# COMPACT_ATOMS: atom_id res chain seq x y z
N MET A 1 3.85 14.65 11.48
CA MET A 1 4.00 15.33 10.19
C MET A 1 5.18 14.71 9.47
N LEU A 2 5.10 14.41 8.18
CA LEU A 2 6.28 13.95 7.40
C LEU A 2 7.00 15.17 6.80
N ASP A 3 8.33 15.21 6.92
CA ASP A 3 9.21 16.30 6.45
C ASP A 3 8.77 17.73 6.84
N ALA A 4 8.07 17.88 7.97
CA ALA A 4 7.44 19.14 8.36
C ALA A 4 6.53 19.78 7.25
N LYS A 5 6.11 18.98 6.26
CA LYS A 5 5.32 19.43 5.10
C LYS A 5 3.99 18.68 4.99
N PHE A 6 4.00 17.37 5.19
CA PHE A 6 2.81 16.54 5.00
C PHE A 6 2.10 16.31 6.33
N GLN A 7 0.90 16.88 6.47
CA GLN A 7 0.04 16.69 7.63
C GLN A 7 -0.74 15.37 7.54
N ARG A 8 -1.11 14.83 8.70
CA ARG A 8 -1.95 13.64 8.77
C ARG A 8 -3.33 13.98 8.19
N GLY A 9 -3.86 13.09 7.36
CA GLY A 9 -5.20 13.25 6.80
C GLY A 9 -6.29 13.31 7.90
N PHE A 10 -6.20 12.38 8.85
CA PHE A 10 -7.02 12.30 10.05
C PHE A 10 -6.23 12.88 11.23
N THR A 11 -6.54 14.12 11.59
CA THR A 11 -6.01 14.78 12.80
C THR A 11 -6.84 14.39 14.02
N ASP A 12 -6.28 14.54 15.22
CA ASP A 12 -7.01 14.23 16.47
C ASP A 12 -8.30 15.05 16.59
N ASP A 13 -8.27 16.32 16.17
CA ASP A 13 -9.47 17.17 16.13
C ASP A 13 -10.54 16.60 15.19
N LYS A 14 -10.15 16.17 13.98
CA LYS A 14 -11.07 15.51 13.03
C LYS A 14 -11.62 14.21 13.58
N LEU A 15 -10.81 13.43 14.29
CA LEU A 15 -11.22 12.16 14.88
C LEU A 15 -12.15 12.38 16.08
N ALA A 16 -11.97 13.46 16.83
CA ALA A 16 -12.86 13.84 17.93
C ALA A 16 -14.23 14.35 17.44
N ASP A 17 -14.24 15.10 16.34
CA ASP A 17 -15.46 15.72 15.80
C ASP A 17 -16.25 14.84 14.82
N THR A 18 -15.68 13.72 14.38
CA THR A 18 -16.30 12.85 13.37
C THR A 18 -17.52 12.09 13.91
N LYS A 19 -18.56 11.99 13.08
CA LYS A 19 -19.76 11.17 13.35
C LYS A 19 -19.72 9.80 12.67
N GLU A 20 -18.57 9.42 12.12
CA GLU A 20 -18.40 8.15 11.44
C GLU A 20 -18.47 6.97 12.43
N SER A 21 -19.44 6.08 12.25
CA SER A 21 -19.71 4.95 13.16
C SER A 21 -18.62 3.87 13.15
N ARG A 22 -17.80 3.83 12.09
CA ARG A 22 -16.64 2.93 11.99
C ARG A 22 -15.50 3.35 12.91
N ILE A 23 -15.36 4.65 13.20
CA ILE A 23 -14.34 5.17 14.10
C ILE A 23 -14.81 4.96 15.54
N ARG A 24 -13.98 4.29 16.32
CA ARG A 24 -14.23 4.01 17.73
C ARG A 24 -13.07 4.55 18.56
N LYS A 25 -13.31 4.73 19.85
CA LYS A 25 -12.29 5.18 20.81
C LYS A 25 -12.32 4.30 22.05
N ASP A 26 -11.14 3.94 22.53
CA ASP A 26 -10.94 3.34 23.85
C ASP A 26 -9.78 4.05 24.57
N ASP A 27 -9.28 3.46 25.66
CA ASP A 27 -8.21 4.02 26.49
C ASP A 27 -6.88 4.20 25.74
N VAL A 28 -6.66 3.45 24.64
CA VAL A 28 -5.44 3.53 23.82
C VAL A 28 -5.55 4.65 22.78
N GLY A 29 -6.76 4.88 22.25
CA GLY A 29 -7.03 5.98 21.34
C GLY A 29 -8.11 5.66 20.31
N PHE A 30 -8.10 6.40 19.20
CA PHE A 30 -9.01 6.16 18.09
C PHE A 30 -8.56 4.96 17.26
N PHE A 31 -9.51 4.13 16.83
CA PHE A 31 -9.27 2.95 16.01
C PHE A 31 -10.40 2.64 15.03
N LEU A 32 -10.05 1.83 14.03
CA LEU A 32 -10.99 1.13 13.15
C LEU A 32 -10.88 -0.38 13.38
N MET A 33 -11.97 -1.11 13.13
CA MET A 33 -11.90 -2.57 13.02
C MET A 33 -11.52 -2.94 11.58
N SER A 34 -10.35 -3.56 11.40
CA SER A 34 -9.94 -4.17 10.14
C SER A 34 -10.90 -5.32 9.82
N LEU A 35 -11.67 -5.21 8.75
CA LEU A 35 -12.59 -6.28 8.32
C LEU A 35 -11.84 -7.52 7.84
N SER A 36 -10.64 -7.33 7.26
CA SER A 36 -9.83 -8.40 6.70
C SER A 36 -9.11 -9.23 7.75
N GLU A 37 -8.74 -8.63 8.88
CA GLU A 37 -7.96 -9.30 9.94
C GLU A 37 -8.70 -9.39 11.27
N ASN A 38 -9.91 -8.82 11.34
CA ASN A 38 -10.72 -8.74 12.56
C ASN A 38 -9.94 -8.19 13.77
N THR A 39 -9.07 -7.20 13.52
CA THR A 39 -8.21 -6.59 14.53
C THR A 39 -8.43 -5.09 14.61
N LYS A 40 -8.10 -4.48 15.74
CA LYS A 40 -8.09 -3.03 15.90
C LYS A 40 -6.90 -2.44 15.17
N VAL A 41 -7.14 -1.41 14.37
CA VAL A 41 -6.11 -0.59 13.75
C VAL A 41 -6.20 0.80 14.38
N TYR A 42 -5.27 1.09 15.29
CA TYR A 42 -5.17 2.42 15.89
C TYR A 42 -4.58 3.40 14.90
N PHE A 43 -5.14 4.62 14.84
CA PHE A 43 -4.65 5.66 13.92
C PHE A 43 -3.20 6.03 14.23
N GLU A 44 -2.80 6.07 15.50
CA GLU A 44 -1.41 6.36 15.88
C GLU A 44 -0.43 5.28 15.40
N ASP A 45 -0.77 4.00 15.56
CA ASP A 45 0.09 2.91 15.10
C ASP A 45 0.22 2.90 13.58
N TYR A 46 -0.89 3.15 12.87
CA TYR A 46 -0.90 3.33 11.42
C TYR A 46 0.01 4.48 10.98
N TYR A 47 -0.12 5.66 11.59
CA TYR A 47 0.71 6.81 11.24
C TYR A 47 2.17 6.65 11.64
N ARG A 48 2.45 5.95 12.76
CA ARG A 48 3.81 5.59 13.18
C ARG A 48 4.47 4.67 12.16
N PHE A 49 3.76 3.62 11.75
CA PHE A 49 4.24 2.70 10.72
C PHE A 49 4.56 3.45 9.41
N LEU A 50 3.64 4.26 8.91
CA LEU A 50 3.89 5.07 7.71
C LEU A 50 5.09 6.00 7.87
N GLY A 51 5.26 6.64 9.03
CA GLY A 51 6.42 7.50 9.30
C GLY A 51 7.75 6.75 9.30
N MET A 52 7.78 5.54 9.86
CA MET A 52 8.97 4.68 9.84
C MET A 52 9.33 4.25 8.42
N VAL A 53 8.35 3.76 7.65
CA VAL A 53 8.56 3.36 6.25
C VAL A 53 9.02 4.54 5.41
N TYR A 54 8.41 5.72 5.60
CA TYR A 54 8.79 6.94 4.91
C TYR A 54 10.26 7.30 5.14
N SER A 55 10.71 7.28 6.40
CA SER A 55 12.08 7.63 6.77
C SER A 55 13.10 6.66 6.15
N ARG A 56 12.81 5.36 6.20
CA ARG A 56 13.65 4.33 5.55
C ARG A 56 13.71 4.49 4.03
N CYS A 57 12.59 4.84 3.40
CA CYS A 57 12.57 5.09 1.96
C CYS A 57 13.44 6.30 1.59
N LEU A 58 13.45 7.37 2.39
CA LEU A 58 14.32 8.52 2.15
C LEU A 58 15.80 8.16 2.30
N GLU A 59 16.16 7.42 3.34
CA GLU A 59 17.53 6.93 3.57
C GLU A 59 18.00 6.03 2.43
N GLU A 60 17.17 5.06 2.03
CA GLU A 60 17.48 4.15 0.92
C GLU A 60 17.59 4.92 -0.40
N ARG A 61 16.71 5.89 -0.65
CA ARG A 61 16.74 6.70 -1.87
C ARG A 61 18.03 7.50 -1.99
N ALA A 62 18.47 8.13 -0.89
CA ALA A 62 19.73 8.85 -0.85
C ALA A 62 20.92 7.91 -1.06
N SER A 63 20.93 6.73 -0.42
CA SER A 63 21.96 5.72 -0.63
C SER A 63 22.04 5.25 -2.08
N LEU A 64 20.89 5.09 -2.75
CA LEU A 64 20.83 4.70 -4.16
C LEU A 64 21.36 5.80 -5.09
N ASP A 65 21.07 7.08 -4.80
CA ASP A 65 21.64 8.19 -5.56
C ASP A 65 23.16 8.20 -5.49
N GLU A 66 23.72 8.03 -4.29
CA GLU A 66 25.17 7.93 -4.09
C GLU A 66 25.77 6.74 -4.84
N LYS A 67 25.15 5.55 -4.75
CA LYS A 67 25.60 4.35 -5.46
C LYS A 67 25.54 4.52 -6.98
N ILE A 68 24.48 5.12 -7.51
CA ILE A 68 24.33 5.38 -8.95
C ILE A 68 25.39 6.39 -9.41
N ALA A 69 25.62 7.47 -8.66
CA ALA A 69 26.61 8.49 -9.01
C ALA A 69 28.05 7.96 -8.96
N ALA A 70 28.35 7.05 -8.04
CA ALA A 70 29.69 6.45 -7.89
C ALA A 70 29.96 5.29 -8.86
N THR A 71 28.93 4.73 -9.50
CA THR A 71 29.07 3.57 -10.39
C THR A 71 29.42 4.02 -11.81
N ALA A 72 30.40 3.35 -12.42
CA ALA A 72 30.83 3.67 -13.77
C ALA A 72 29.71 3.42 -14.81
N PRO A 73 29.55 4.29 -15.83
CA PRO A 73 28.45 4.19 -16.80
C PRO A 73 28.40 2.90 -17.62
N ASP A 74 29.53 2.21 -17.75
CA ASP A 74 29.70 0.93 -18.43
C ASP A 74 29.22 -0.27 -17.58
N SER A 75 29.02 -0.09 -16.27
CA SER A 75 28.50 -1.09 -15.35
C SER A 75 26.97 -1.20 -15.44
N VAL A 76 26.47 -1.54 -16.64
CA VAL A 76 25.04 -1.47 -17.01
C VAL A 76 24.15 -2.29 -16.09
N GLU A 77 24.54 -3.52 -15.74
CA GLU A 77 23.74 -4.40 -14.87
C GLU A 77 23.63 -3.84 -13.45
N THR A 78 24.74 -3.38 -12.86
CA THR A 78 24.77 -2.78 -11.53
C THR A 78 23.91 -1.52 -11.47
N LEU A 79 24.02 -0.66 -12.48
CA LEU A 79 23.17 0.53 -12.60
C LEU A 79 21.70 0.16 -12.76
N ALA A 80 21.38 -0.88 -13.55
CA ALA A 80 20.01 -1.35 -13.72
C ALA A 80 19.42 -1.90 -12.42
N TYR A 81 20.21 -2.62 -11.61
CA TYR A 81 19.82 -3.09 -10.29
C TYR A 81 19.50 -1.91 -9.34
N TYR A 82 20.38 -0.91 -9.25
CA TYR A 82 20.14 0.26 -8.39
C TYR A 82 18.92 1.05 -8.84
N ARG A 83 18.75 1.22 -10.15
CA ARG A 83 17.57 1.88 -10.73
C ARG A 83 16.28 1.11 -10.47
N ALA A 84 16.28 -0.20 -10.59
CA ALA A 84 15.14 -1.05 -10.26
C ALA A 84 14.73 -0.90 -8.80
N ARG A 85 15.71 -0.91 -7.88
CA ARG A 85 15.46 -0.66 -6.44
C ARG A 85 14.92 0.75 -6.22
N GLY A 86 15.45 1.75 -6.95
CA GLY A 86 14.96 3.14 -6.94
C GLY A 86 13.49 3.26 -7.34
N VAL A 87 13.06 2.58 -8.40
CA VAL A 87 11.66 2.54 -8.83
C VAL A 87 10.75 2.00 -7.72
N ILE A 88 11.14 0.92 -7.05
CA ILE A 88 10.37 0.33 -5.96
C ILE A 88 10.27 1.30 -4.78
N VAL A 89 11.39 1.92 -4.38
CA VAL A 89 11.45 2.90 -3.29
C VAL A 89 10.59 4.13 -3.60
N ASP A 90 10.68 4.68 -4.81
CA ASP A 90 9.89 5.84 -5.23
C ASP A 90 8.38 5.54 -5.21
N LEU A 91 7.99 4.33 -5.64
CA LEU A 91 6.59 3.90 -5.61
C LEU A 91 6.06 3.75 -4.18
N VAL A 92 6.88 3.22 -3.26
CA VAL A 92 6.55 3.13 -1.83
C VAL A 92 6.45 4.53 -1.24
N LEU A 93 7.42 5.40 -1.47
CA LEU A 93 7.46 6.77 -0.95
C LEU A 93 6.23 7.57 -1.39
N GLN A 94 5.86 7.49 -2.67
CA GLN A 94 4.66 8.14 -3.21
C GLN A 94 3.39 7.58 -2.55
N SER A 95 3.33 6.26 -2.36
CA SER A 95 2.17 5.61 -1.74
C SER A 95 2.04 5.99 -0.27
N VAL A 96 3.12 5.99 0.50
CA VAL A 96 3.12 6.43 1.89
C VAL A 96 2.62 7.87 2.01
N ARG A 97 3.14 8.80 1.18
CA ARG A 97 2.67 10.21 1.19
C ARG A 97 1.17 10.28 0.94
N ARG A 98 0.68 9.62 -0.12
CA ARG A 98 -0.74 9.62 -0.48
C ARG A 98 -1.62 9.09 0.65
N PHE A 99 -1.24 7.96 1.26
CA PHE A 99 -1.99 7.32 2.33
C PHE A 99 -1.93 8.15 3.63
N TYR A 100 -0.77 8.73 3.95
CA TYR A 100 -0.59 9.57 5.14
C TYR A 100 -1.48 10.82 5.11
N THR A 101 -1.61 11.47 3.94
CA THR A 101 -2.35 12.73 3.80
C THR A 101 -3.84 12.54 3.51
N ASP A 102 -4.29 11.34 3.14
CA ASP A 102 -5.70 11.09 2.83
C ASP A 102 -6.54 11.05 4.11
N GLY A 103 -7.32 12.11 4.32
CA GLY A 103 -8.26 12.26 5.44
C GLY A 103 -9.72 12.06 5.05
N SER A 104 -9.97 11.56 3.84
CA SER A 104 -11.32 11.39 3.28
C SER A 104 -11.73 9.93 3.17
N ASN A 105 -10.75 9.03 3.05
CA ASN A 105 -10.99 7.62 2.82
C ASN A 105 -10.43 6.76 3.96
N LEU A 106 -11.32 6.21 4.80
CA LEU A 106 -10.93 5.32 5.88
C LEU A 106 -10.34 3.98 5.41
N GLY A 107 -10.55 3.62 4.13
CA GLY A 107 -9.93 2.44 3.53
C GLY A 107 -8.42 2.53 3.41
N VAL A 108 -7.81 3.72 3.58
CA VAL A 108 -6.34 3.86 3.62
C VAL A 108 -5.75 3.47 4.98
N VAL A 109 -6.57 3.45 6.04
CA VAL A 109 -6.16 3.10 7.41
C VAL A 109 -6.25 1.59 7.56
N MET A 110 -5.09 0.94 7.61
CA MET A 110 -4.98 -0.51 7.56
C MET A 110 -3.78 -0.97 8.37
N THR A 111 -3.69 -2.27 8.63
CA THR A 111 -2.51 -2.85 9.26
C THR A 111 -1.30 -2.75 8.33
N PRO A 112 -0.09 -2.84 8.89
CA PRO A 112 1.13 -2.94 8.09
C PRO A 112 1.05 -4.12 7.07
N TRP A 113 0.45 -5.25 7.43
CA TRP A 113 0.41 -6.42 6.54
C TRP A 113 -0.47 -6.15 5.32
N CYS A 114 -1.63 -5.51 5.52
CA CYS A 114 -2.50 -5.07 4.44
C CYS A 114 -1.83 -4.00 3.57
N PHE A 115 -1.05 -3.09 4.17
CA PHE A 115 -0.27 -2.14 3.39
C PHE A 115 0.77 -2.85 2.51
N GLY A 116 1.47 -3.86 3.04
CA GLY A 116 2.42 -4.66 2.29
C GLY A 116 1.82 -5.37 1.08
N THR A 117 0.61 -5.93 1.21
CA THR A 117 -0.07 -6.58 0.08
C THR A 117 -0.50 -5.57 -0.98
N VAL A 118 -0.99 -4.40 -0.59
CA VAL A 118 -1.28 -3.29 -1.53
C VAL A 118 -0.02 -2.87 -2.27
N MET A 119 1.13 -2.79 -1.60
CA MET A 119 2.38 -2.41 -2.23
C MET A 119 2.92 -3.47 -3.19
N LEU A 120 2.78 -4.77 -2.87
CA LEU A 120 3.09 -5.84 -3.80
C LEU A 120 2.31 -5.71 -5.11
N GLU A 121 0.98 -5.54 -5.02
CA GLU A 121 0.11 -5.38 -6.19
C GLU A 121 0.48 -4.12 -6.98
N LYS A 122 0.74 -3.00 -6.30
CA LYS A 122 1.16 -1.76 -6.94
C LYS A 122 2.46 -1.93 -7.72
N VAL A 123 3.47 -2.60 -7.17
CA VAL A 123 4.76 -2.82 -7.86
C VAL A 123 4.55 -3.67 -9.11
N GLU A 124 3.76 -4.73 -9.04
CA GLU A 124 3.50 -5.59 -10.21
C GLU A 124 2.73 -4.89 -11.31
N VAL A 125 1.66 -4.16 -10.94
CA VAL A 125 0.91 -3.34 -11.89
C VAL A 125 1.83 -2.29 -12.50
N TYR A 126 2.71 -1.66 -11.71
CA TYR A 126 3.66 -0.67 -12.21
C TYR A 126 4.65 -1.30 -13.19
N ARG A 127 5.25 -2.45 -12.86
CA ARG A 127 6.13 -3.23 -13.73
C ARG A 127 5.44 -3.59 -15.05
N ASP A 128 4.20 -4.07 -15.01
CA ASP A 128 3.46 -4.44 -16.23
C ASP A 128 3.22 -3.25 -17.15
N ARG A 129 2.88 -2.10 -16.56
CA ARG A 129 2.69 -0.85 -17.30
C ARG A 129 4.00 -0.32 -17.86
N LEU A 130 5.09 -0.48 -17.11
CA LEU A 130 6.44 -0.13 -17.56
C LEU A 130 6.88 -0.99 -18.76
N GLY A 131 6.65 -2.31 -18.70
CA GLY A 131 6.92 -3.23 -19.80
C GLY A 131 6.10 -2.96 -21.06
N LYS A 132 4.91 -2.36 -20.92
CA LYS A 132 4.08 -1.91 -22.05
C LYS A 132 4.42 -0.50 -22.56
N GLY A 133 5.34 0.22 -21.91
CA GLY A 133 5.68 1.60 -22.25
C GLY A 133 4.58 2.62 -21.90
N GLU A 134 3.64 2.27 -21.02
CA GLU A 134 2.53 3.15 -20.60
C GLU A 134 2.96 4.18 -19.55
N VAL A 135 4.15 4.04 -19.00
CA VAL A 135 4.70 4.90 -17.94
C VAL A 135 6.12 5.31 -18.32
N ARG A 136 6.44 6.59 -18.09
CA ARG A 136 7.80 7.12 -18.18
C ARG A 136 8.32 7.38 -16.77
N ASP A 137 9.50 6.84 -16.47
CA ASP A 137 10.12 6.92 -15.15
C ASP A 137 11.56 7.42 -15.31
N ALA A 138 11.98 8.37 -14.47
CA ALA A 138 13.32 8.96 -14.55
C ALA A 138 14.44 7.95 -14.24
N ASN A 139 14.14 6.90 -13.47
CA ASN A 139 15.08 5.84 -13.16
C ASN A 139 15.20 4.83 -14.30
N VAL A 140 14.34 4.89 -15.32
CA VAL A 140 14.29 3.88 -16.38
C VAL A 140 14.93 4.44 -17.65
N PRO A 141 16.06 3.87 -18.11
CA PRO A 141 16.71 4.28 -19.34
C PRO A 141 15.87 3.90 -20.57
N GLU A 142 16.26 4.43 -21.74
CA GLU A 142 15.58 4.19 -23.03
C GLU A 142 15.43 2.69 -23.37
N PHE A 143 16.35 1.85 -22.87
CA PHE A 143 16.27 0.38 -22.93
C PHE A 143 15.98 -0.20 -21.53
N PRO A 144 14.70 -0.43 -21.17
CA PRO A 144 14.27 -0.74 -19.81
C PRO A 144 14.45 -2.21 -19.40
N TYR A 145 14.92 -3.08 -20.30
CA TYR A 145 14.87 -4.53 -20.14
C TYR A 145 15.45 -5.02 -18.80
N TYR A 146 16.71 -4.65 -18.51
CA TYR A 146 17.37 -5.05 -17.27
C TYR A 146 16.69 -4.48 -16.02
N VAL A 147 16.18 -3.25 -16.09
CA VAL A 147 15.48 -2.63 -14.95
C VAL A 147 14.19 -3.37 -14.64
N ILE A 148 13.40 -3.71 -15.66
CA ILE A 148 12.15 -4.49 -15.50
C ILE A 148 12.44 -5.87 -14.92
N GLN A 149 13.48 -6.54 -15.43
CA GLN A 149 13.91 -7.84 -14.92
C GLN A 149 14.27 -7.76 -13.44
N TYR A 150 15.13 -6.80 -13.05
CA TYR A 150 15.52 -6.65 -11.65
C TYR A 150 14.35 -6.26 -10.75
N ILE A 151 13.38 -5.46 -11.22
CA ILE A 151 12.16 -5.18 -10.44
C ILE A 151 11.47 -6.51 -10.08
N ASP A 152 11.28 -7.41 -11.04
CA ASP A 152 10.62 -8.71 -10.82
C ASP A 152 11.39 -9.62 -9.85
N GLU A 153 12.72 -9.58 -9.90
CA GLU A 153 13.59 -10.37 -9.05
C GLU A 153 13.61 -9.84 -7.59
N ILE A 154 13.66 -8.52 -7.40
CA ILE A 154 14.04 -7.94 -6.09
C ILE A 154 12.88 -7.33 -5.31
N TYR A 155 11.70 -7.12 -5.92
CA TYR A 155 10.65 -6.32 -5.26
C TYR A 155 10.18 -6.88 -3.93
N LYS A 156 10.03 -8.20 -3.82
CA LYS A 156 9.59 -8.83 -2.56
C LYS A 156 10.61 -8.59 -1.44
N ALA A 157 11.88 -8.85 -1.71
CA ALA A 157 12.96 -8.66 -0.73
C ALA A 157 13.06 -7.19 -0.31
N THR A 158 13.05 -6.29 -1.30
CA THR A 158 13.10 -4.84 -1.07
C THR A 158 11.94 -4.36 -0.20
N LEU A 159 10.71 -4.83 -0.48
CA LEU A 159 9.53 -4.45 0.31
C LEU A 159 9.60 -5.01 1.75
N LEU A 160 10.13 -6.23 1.94
CA LEU A 160 10.32 -6.79 3.29
C LEU A 160 11.30 -5.94 4.11
N GLU A 161 12.43 -5.56 3.52
CA GLU A 161 13.42 -4.69 4.14
C GLU A 161 12.83 -3.32 4.50
N LEU A 162 12.15 -2.67 3.56
CA LEU A 162 11.55 -1.34 3.78
C LEU A 162 10.49 -1.37 4.89
N PHE A 163 9.71 -2.45 5.01
CA PHE A 163 8.62 -2.55 5.98
C PHE A 163 9.00 -3.20 7.32
N ASP A 164 10.24 -3.69 7.48
CA ASP A 164 10.67 -4.51 8.63
C ASP A 164 9.91 -5.84 8.77
N PHE A 165 9.50 -6.43 7.67
CA PHE A 165 8.69 -7.65 7.71
C PHE A 165 9.56 -8.89 7.79
N PRO A 166 9.11 -9.94 8.50
CA PRO A 166 9.83 -11.21 8.51
C PRO A 166 9.87 -11.80 7.09
N GLU A 167 10.94 -12.51 6.75
CA GLU A 167 11.19 -13.08 5.40
C GLU A 167 10.02 -13.92 4.83
N LYS A 168 9.14 -14.42 5.71
CA LYS A 168 7.99 -15.24 5.35
C LYS A 168 6.70 -14.45 5.11
N ALA A 169 6.67 -13.14 5.36
CA ALA A 169 5.44 -12.33 5.32
C ALA A 169 4.72 -12.38 3.95
N PHE A 170 5.48 -12.37 2.85
CA PHE A 170 4.91 -12.43 1.49
C PHE A 170 4.69 -13.85 0.94
N ARG A 171 4.99 -14.91 1.71
CA ARG A 171 4.70 -16.30 1.29
C ARG A 171 3.21 -16.61 1.34
N MET A 172 2.44 -15.92 2.20
CA MET A 172 0.99 -16.09 2.38
C MET A 172 0.15 -15.16 1.50
N ARG A 173 0.63 -14.83 0.30
CA ARG A 173 -0.06 -13.96 -0.66
C ARG A 173 -1.50 -14.39 -1.00
N TRP A 174 -1.83 -15.67 -0.75
CA TRP A 174 -3.09 -16.29 -1.13
C TRP A 174 -4.24 -16.09 -0.12
N GLN A 175 -3.98 -15.96 1.19
CA GLN A 175 -5.10 -16.02 2.14
C GLN A 175 -5.98 -14.77 2.13
N TYR A 176 -5.43 -13.57 1.95
CA TYR A 176 -6.20 -12.33 2.09
C TYR A 176 -6.98 -11.91 0.84
N SER A 177 -6.44 -12.13 -0.37
CA SER A 177 -7.13 -11.79 -1.62
C SER A 177 -8.30 -12.76 -1.90
N GLU A 178 -8.14 -14.05 -1.59
CA GLU A 178 -9.23 -15.02 -1.66
C GLU A 178 -10.26 -14.84 -0.54
N LEU A 179 -9.83 -14.51 0.70
CA LEU A 179 -10.79 -14.16 1.76
C LEU A 179 -11.58 -12.92 1.37
N LEU A 180 -10.95 -11.84 0.90
CA LEU A 180 -11.64 -10.62 0.46
C LEU A 180 -12.55 -10.88 -0.76
N LYS A 181 -12.11 -11.67 -1.75
CA LYS A 181 -12.96 -12.11 -2.87
C LYS A 181 -14.15 -12.94 -2.38
N LYS A 182 -13.94 -13.83 -1.41
CA LYS A 182 -14.98 -14.68 -0.82
C LYS A 182 -15.98 -13.85 -0.01
N TYR A 183 -15.51 -12.90 0.81
CA TYR A 183 -16.36 -11.97 1.54
C TYR A 183 -17.13 -11.02 0.60
N SER A 184 -16.48 -10.49 -0.43
CA SER A 184 -17.14 -9.68 -1.46
C SER A 184 -18.24 -10.48 -2.18
N LYS A 185 -17.96 -11.73 -2.56
CA LYS A 185 -18.96 -12.63 -3.16
C LYS A 185 -20.12 -12.94 -2.22
N ILE A 186 -19.84 -13.17 -0.94
CA ILE A 186 -20.87 -13.39 0.11
C ILE A 186 -21.73 -12.12 0.28
N LEU A 187 -21.13 -10.95 0.35
CA LEU A 187 -21.84 -9.66 0.44
C LEU A 187 -22.74 -9.40 -0.78
N THR A 188 -22.23 -9.66 -1.99
CA THR A 188 -23.02 -9.55 -3.22
C THR A 188 -24.19 -10.53 -3.22
N ASN A 189 -23.97 -11.77 -2.77
CA ASN A 189 -25.03 -12.76 -2.66
C ASN A 189 -26.11 -12.36 -1.64
N ILE A 190 -25.71 -11.88 -0.46
CA ILE A 190 -26.65 -11.39 0.57
C ILE A 190 -27.47 -10.21 0.05
N THR A 191 -26.81 -9.27 -0.65
CA THR A 191 -27.47 -8.11 -1.26
C THR A 191 -28.50 -8.54 -2.31
N ASN A 192 -28.15 -9.51 -3.16
CA ASN A 192 -29.05 -10.06 -4.16
C ASN A 192 -30.23 -10.82 -3.53
N SER A 193 -29.98 -11.60 -2.47
CA SER A 193 -31.03 -12.30 -1.71
C SER A 193 -31.98 -11.32 -1.03
N LEU A 194 -31.47 -10.26 -0.39
CA LEU A 194 -32.29 -9.21 0.22
C LEU A 194 -33.14 -8.48 -0.82
N ASN A 195 -32.55 -8.13 -1.98
CA ASN A 195 -33.30 -7.52 -3.08
C ASN A 195 -34.39 -8.45 -3.64
N SER A 196 -34.13 -9.75 -3.71
CA SER A 196 -35.12 -10.76 -4.12
C SER A 196 -36.28 -10.87 -3.12
N VAL A 197 -35.98 -10.90 -1.82
CA VAL A 197 -37.00 -10.92 -0.75
C VAL A 197 -37.81 -9.63 -0.74
N LEU A 198 -37.16 -8.45 -0.85
CA LEU A 198 -37.84 -7.16 -0.96
C LEU A 198 -38.74 -7.10 -2.22
N GLY A 199 -38.28 -7.65 -3.33
CA GLY A 199 -39.06 -7.77 -4.57
C GLY A 199 -40.29 -8.68 -4.40
N MET A 200 -40.15 -9.81 -3.70
CA MET A 200 -41.29 -10.69 -3.40
C MET A 200 -42.29 -10.00 -2.47
N VAL A 201 -41.85 -9.36 -1.38
CA VAL A 201 -42.73 -8.66 -0.44
C VAL A 201 -43.49 -7.51 -1.13
N ARG A 202 -42.85 -6.83 -2.08
CA ARG A 202 -43.49 -5.77 -2.88
C ARG A 202 -44.55 -6.31 -3.85
N ASN A 203 -44.40 -7.54 -4.34
CA ASN A 203 -45.38 -8.19 -5.23
C ASN A 203 -46.54 -8.86 -4.47
N TYR A 204 -46.36 -9.23 -3.20
CA TYR A 204 -47.42 -9.77 -2.33
C TYR A 204 -48.28 -8.68 -1.66
N GLY A 205 -47.88 -7.41 -1.75
CA GLY A 205 -48.63 -6.26 -1.23
C GLY A 205 -49.46 -5.50 -2.27
N SER A 206 -49.63 -6.06 -3.49
CA SER A 206 -50.57 -5.57 -4.51
C SER A 206 -51.76 -6.50 -4.65
#